data_AF-A0A916GZU3-F1
#
_entry.id   AF-A0A916GZU3-F1
#
_cell.length_a   1.000
_cell.length_b   1.000
_cell.length_c   1.000
_cell.angle_alpha   90.00
_cell.angle_beta   90.00
_cell.angle_gamma   90.00
#
_symmetry.space_group_name_H-M   'P 1'
#
loop_
_entity.id
_entity.type
_entity.pdbx_description
1 polymer ?
#
loop_
_entity_poly.entity_id
_entity_poly.type
_entity_poly.pdbx_seq_one_letter_code
_entity_poly.pdbx_strand_id
1 'polypeptide(L)' 'MTDMNWQLQPGVQMPDATAAEVAKIACALKSLSAYAGFVIERKDCPEDLQQIVDEGVQAIGKLFVI' A
#
# COMPACT_ATOMS: atom_id res chain seq x y z
N MET A 1 8.41 -14.00 -2.94
CA MET A 1 8.32 -12.58 -3.34
C MET A 1 7.17 -12.50 -4.32
N THR A 2 6.12 -11.77 -3.97
CA THR A 2 4.92 -11.65 -4.81
C THR A 2 5.23 -10.69 -5.94
N ASP A 3 5.42 -11.22 -7.15
CA ASP A 3 5.44 -10.47 -8.40
C ASP A 3 4.02 -9.90 -8.65
N MET A 4 3.68 -8.83 -7.94
CA MET A 4 2.52 -8.02 -8.30
C MET A 4 2.96 -7.15 -9.48
N ASN A 5 2.21 -7.22 -10.57
CA ASN A 5 2.53 -6.53 -11.83
C ASN A 5 2.00 -5.09 -11.77
N TRP A 6 2.57 -4.28 -10.86
CA TRP A 6 2.11 -2.91 -10.59
C TRP A 6 2.28 -2.04 -11.83
N GLN A 7 1.19 -1.50 -12.35
CA GLN A 7 1.19 -0.56 -13.47
C GLN A 7 0.72 0.81 -13.00
N LEU A 8 1.32 1.89 -13.51
CA LEU A 8 0.87 3.24 -13.19
C LEU A 8 -0.55 3.48 -13.72
N GLN A 9 -1.34 4.20 -12.95
CA GLN A 9 -2.65 4.68 -13.39
C GLN A 9 -2.54 5.56 -14.64
N PRO A 10 -3.53 5.52 -15.55
CA PRO A 10 -3.55 6.40 -16.71
C PRO A 10 -3.40 7.88 -16.33
N GLY A 11 -2.47 8.58 -16.98
CA GLY A 11 -2.20 10.00 -16.71
C GLY A 11 -1.16 10.26 -15.61
N VAL A 12 -0.73 9.24 -14.87
CA VAL A 12 0.41 9.36 -13.94
C VAL A 12 1.71 9.24 -14.72
N GLN A 13 2.49 10.33 -14.77
CA GLN A 13 3.83 10.33 -15.37
C GLN A 13 4.87 10.20 -14.26
N MET A 14 5.55 9.06 -14.22
CA MET A 14 6.61 8.80 -13.25
C MET A 14 7.73 8.00 -13.95
N PRO A 15 9.01 8.36 -13.76
CA PRO A 15 10.11 7.57 -14.31
C PRO A 15 10.10 6.14 -13.77
N ASP A 16 10.45 5.15 -14.61
CA ASP A 16 10.38 3.73 -14.24
C ASP A 16 11.18 3.40 -12.96
N ALA A 17 12.35 4.01 -12.79
CA ALA A 17 13.16 3.84 -11.58
C ALA A 17 12.44 4.36 -10.32
N THR A 18 11.73 5.48 -10.43
CA THR A 18 10.93 6.04 -9.34
C THR A 18 9.68 5.18 -9.10
N ALA A 19 9.00 4.73 -10.15
CA ALA A 19 7.84 3.86 -10.04
C ALA A 19 8.18 2.53 -9.33
N ALA A 20 9.36 1.97 -9.61
CA ALA A 20 9.85 0.76 -8.93
C ALA A 20 10.09 0.98 -7.43
N GLU A 21 10.68 2.11 -7.02
CA GLU A 21 10.87 2.42 -5.59
C GLU A 21 9.54 2.70 -4.89
N VAL A 22 8.62 3.43 -5.54
CA VAL A 22 7.29 3.69 -4.97
C VAL A 22 6.48 2.39 -4.87
N ALA A 23 6.61 1.45 -5.80
CA ALA A 23 5.97 0.14 -5.73
C ALA A 23 6.48 -0.69 -4.53
N LYS A 24 7.77 -0.60 -4.18
CA LYS A 24 8.31 -1.25 -2.96
C LYS A 24 7.69 -0.67 -1.69
N ILE A 25 7.57 0.65 -1.61
CA ILE A 25 6.91 1.35 -0.49
C ILE A 25 5.44 0.93 -0.41
N ALA A 26 4.77 0.81 -1.56
CA ALA A 26 3.39 0.37 -1.64
C ALA A 26 3.19 -1.08 -1.13
N CYS A 27 4.10 -1.99 -1.49
CA CYS A 27 4.11 -3.35 -0.97
C CYS A 27 4.34 -3.38 0.55
N ALA A 28 5.22 -2.53 1.08
CA ALA A 28 5.46 -2.43 2.53
C ALA A 28 4.21 -1.94 3.28
N LEU A 29 3.52 -0.92 2.76
CA LEU A 29 2.26 -0.42 3.30
C LEU A 29 1.13 -1.45 3.24
N LYS A 30 1.00 -2.21 2.15
CA LYS A 30 0.06 -3.34 2.09
C LYS A 30 0.40 -4.44 3.08
N SER A 31 1.68 -4.73 3.30
CA SER A 31 2.13 -5.73 4.28
C SER A 31 1.84 -5.26 5.71
N LEU A 32 2.01 -3.96 5.98
CA LEU A 32 1.63 -3.34 7.23
C LEU A 32 0.11 -3.36 7.42
N SER A 33 -0.67 -3.18 6.36
CA SER A 33 -2.13 -3.31 6.39
C SER A 33 -2.60 -4.71 6.72
N ALA A 34 -2.02 -5.73 6.08
CA ALA A 34 -2.29 -7.11 6.41
C ALA A 34 -1.92 -7.41 7.87
N TYR A 35 -0.75 -6.95 8.33
CA TYR A 35 -0.32 -7.12 9.73
C TYR A 35 -1.25 -6.41 10.71
N ALA A 36 -1.63 -5.16 10.44
CA ALA A 36 -2.60 -4.42 11.25
C ALA A 36 -3.93 -5.20 11.29
N GLY A 37 -4.44 -5.72 10.16
CA GLY A 37 -5.61 -6.59 10.10
C GLY A 37 -5.52 -7.80 11.03
N PHE A 38 -4.38 -8.51 11.03
CA PHE A 38 -4.12 -9.63 11.95
C PHE A 38 -4.00 -9.20 13.42
N VAL A 39 -3.51 -7.99 13.68
CA VAL A 39 -3.40 -7.43 15.03
C VAL A 39 -4.75 -6.88 15.52
N ILE A 40 -5.64 -6.40 14.64
CA ILE A 40 -6.99 -5.89 14.95
C ILE A 40 -7.91 -6.99 15.51
N GLU A 41 -7.69 -8.26 15.13
CA GLU A 41 -8.37 -9.40 15.79
C GLU A 41 -7.97 -9.56 17.26
N ARG A 42 -6.86 -8.94 17.69
CA ARG A 42 -6.53 -8.73 19.09
C ARG A 42 -7.02 -7.33 19.47
N LYS A 43 -7.93 -7.25 20.45
CA LYS A 43 -8.68 -6.06 20.91
C LYS A 43 -7.86 -4.80 21.31
N ASP A 44 -6.57 -4.74 21.04
CA ASP A 44 -5.63 -3.67 21.43
C ASP A 44 -5.12 -2.83 20.25
N CYS A 45 -5.66 -2.97 19.04
CA CYS A 45 -5.26 -2.09 17.93
C CYS A 45 -5.95 -0.72 18.07
N PRO A 46 -5.19 0.39 18.14
CA PRO A 46 -5.77 1.74 18.12
C PRO A 46 -6.50 1.98 16.80
N GLU A 47 -7.75 2.47 16.85
CA GLU A 47 -8.55 2.79 15.64
C GLU A 47 -7.78 3.70 14.66
N ASP A 48 -6.98 4.62 15.20
CA ASP A 48 -6.12 5.52 14.44
C ASP A 48 -5.10 4.78 13.56
N LEU A 49 -4.56 3.64 14.02
CA LEU A 49 -3.58 2.86 13.27
C LEU A 49 -4.20 2.22 12.03
N GLN A 50 -5.42 1.69 12.16
CA GLN A 50 -6.16 1.11 11.05
C GLN A 50 -6.47 2.17 10.00
N GLN A 51 -6.94 3.35 10.43
CA GLN A 51 -7.25 4.45 9.53
C GLN A 51 -6.01 4.93 8.76
N ILE A 52 -4.87 5.15 9.44
CA ILE A 52 -3.61 5.60 8.80
C ILE A 52 -3.17 4.62 7.71
N VAL A 53 -3.30 3.32 7.99
CA VAL A 53 -2.95 2.26 7.08
C VAL A 53 -3.89 2.24 5.86
N ASP A 54 -5.20 2.33 6.08
CA ASP A 54 -6.21 2.31 5.01
C ASP A 54 -6.06 3.54 4.09
N GLU A 55 -5.78 4.71 4.66
CA GLU A 55 -5.47 5.93 3.91
C GLU A 55 -4.23 5.73 3.03
N GLY A 56 -3.19 5.09 3.55
CA GLY A 56 -1.99 4.72 2.80
C GLY A 56 -2.29 3.78 1.62
N VAL A 57 -3.10 2.74 1.85
CA VAL A 57 -3.51 1.80 0.79
C VAL A 57 -4.37 2.50 -0.27
N GLN A 58 -5.29 3.38 0.13
CA GLN A 58 -6.08 4.17 -0.82
C GLN A 58 -5.22 5.11 -1.66
N ALA A 59 -4.25 5.80 -1.05
CA ALA A 59 -3.34 6.68 -1.76
C ALA A 59 -2.53 5.91 -2.82
N ILE A 60 -2.07 4.71 -2.47
CA ILE A 60 -1.40 3.80 -3.40
C ILE A 60 -2.31 3.41 -4.58
N GLY A 61 -3.59 3.11 -4.31
CA GLY A 61 -4.57 2.78 -5.35
C GLY A 61 -4.80 3.90 -6.37
N LYS A 62 -4.50 5.15 -6.03
CA LYS A 62 -4.52 6.30 -6.96
C LYS A 62 -3.29 6.37 -7.86
N LEU A 63 -2.20 5.71 -7.49
CA LEU A 63 -0.95 5.71 -8.24
C LEU A 63 -0.81 4.48 -9.13
N PHE A 64 -1.28 3.33 -8.65
CA PHE A 64 -1.08 2.05 -9.32
C PHE A 64 -2.35 1.22 -9.40
N VAL A 65 -2.43 0.44 -10.49
CA VAL A 65 -3.34 -0.68 -10.67
C VAL A 65 -2.54 -1.98 -10.65
N ILE A 66 -3.19 -3.08 -10.26
CA ILE A 66 -2.62 -4.43 -10.20
C ILE A 66 -3.32 -5.29 -11.23
#